data_AF-A0A1E5JM96-F1
#
_entry.id   AF-A0A1E5JM96-F1
#
_cell.length_a   1.000
_cell.length_b   1.000
_cell.length_c   1.000
_cell.angle_alpha   90.00
_cell.angle_beta   90.00
_cell.angle_gamma   90.00
#
_symmetry.space_group_name_H-M   'P 1'
#
loop_
_entity.id
_entity.type
_entity.pdbx_description
1 polymer ?
#
loop_
_entity_poly.entity_id
_entity_poly.type
_entity_poly.pdbx_seq_one_letter_code
_entity_poly.pdbx_strand_id
1 'polypeptide(L)'
;MKLFFKSIKQCISFDEYIQNTLLTAKRIVEISPGKQRYTSAQFEMALIGFADLKTLKQEMDDDVEVELPKSLKRDWLVGFDWLDLAVHYGDEDAIEYFKKNMKDDVFLSFYRKYKEHYRSDCALQYHENISETHSLM
;
A
#
# COMPACT_ATOMS: atom_id res chain seq x y z
N MET A 1 -29.21 26.42 -12.17
CA MET A 1 -28.11 26.70 -11.22
C MET A 1 -27.90 25.43 -10.41
N LYS A 2 -26.89 24.61 -10.75
CA LYS A 2 -26.64 23.33 -10.05
C LYS A 2 -25.95 23.66 -8.72
N LEU A 3 -26.63 23.42 -7.61
CA LEU A 3 -26.05 23.50 -6.28
C LEU A 3 -25.03 22.37 -6.15
N PHE A 4 -23.75 22.69 -6.23
CA PHE A 4 -22.69 21.80 -5.80
C PHE A 4 -22.76 21.73 -4.27
N PHE A 5 -23.48 20.75 -3.74
CA PHE A 5 -23.34 20.37 -2.34
C PHE A 5 -21.90 19.83 -2.20
N LYS A 6 -20.99 20.65 -1.67
CA LYS A 6 -19.74 20.12 -1.10
C LYS A 6 -20.19 19.18 0.03
N SER A 7 -19.93 17.87 -0.11
CA SER A 7 -20.00 16.93 1.00
C SER A 7 -19.22 17.54 2.17
N ILE A 8 -19.78 17.49 3.36
CA ILE A 8 -19.03 17.85 4.56
C ILE A 8 -17.98 16.75 4.71
N LYS A 9 -16.70 17.10 4.54
CA LYS A 9 -15.61 16.14 4.74
C LYS A 9 -15.71 15.54 6.14
N GLN A 10 -15.66 14.23 6.23
CA GLN A 10 -15.68 13.56 7.52
C GLN A 10 -14.29 13.70 8.14
N CYS A 11 -14.20 14.36 9.29
CA CYS A 11 -12.95 14.52 10.01
C CYS A 11 -12.83 13.37 11.03
N ILE A 12 -11.87 12.47 10.84
CA ILE A 12 -11.64 11.31 11.72
C ILE A 12 -10.22 11.30 12.28
N SER A 13 -10.05 10.65 13.43
CA SER A 13 -8.71 10.46 14.01
C SER A 13 -7.88 9.48 13.19
N PHE A 14 -6.55 9.55 13.30
CA PHE A 14 -5.68 8.61 12.61
C PHE A 14 -5.89 7.15 13.07
N ASP A 15 -6.17 6.93 14.35
CA ASP A 15 -6.48 5.58 14.87
C ASP A 15 -7.79 5.04 14.29
N GLU A 16 -8.81 5.89 14.18
CA GLU A 16 -10.09 5.54 13.54
C GLU A 16 -9.90 5.22 12.07
N TYR A 17 -9.09 6.02 11.36
CA TYR A 17 -8.72 5.76 9.98
C TYR A 17 -8.03 4.40 9.82
N ILE A 18 -7.00 4.09 10.63
CA ILE A 18 -6.33 2.77 10.59
C ILE A 18 -7.34 1.63 10.81
N GLN A 19 -8.22 1.74 11.81
CA GLN A 19 -9.19 0.69 12.10
C GLN A 19 -10.17 0.47 10.94
N ASN A 20 -10.68 1.56 10.36
CA ASN A 20 -11.60 1.50 9.23
C ASN A 20 -10.93 0.93 7.97
N THR A 21 -9.71 1.37 7.67
CA THR A 21 -8.91 0.86 6.55
C THR A 21 -8.58 -0.62 6.75
N LEU A 22 -8.19 -1.03 7.96
CA LEU A 22 -7.90 -2.44 8.28
C LEU A 22 -9.13 -3.34 8.14
N LEU A 23 -10.30 -2.91 8.62
CA LEU A 23 -11.55 -3.65 8.46
C LEU A 23 -11.88 -3.84 6.98
N THR A 24 -11.70 -2.79 6.18
CA THR A 24 -11.95 -2.83 4.73
C THR A 24 -10.94 -3.75 4.03
N ALA A 25 -9.65 -3.62 4.33
CA ALA A 25 -8.58 -4.45 3.78
C ALA A 25 -8.79 -5.95 4.05
N LYS A 26 -9.27 -6.31 5.26
CA LYS A 26 -9.59 -7.69 5.62
C LYS A 26 -10.83 -8.22 4.88
N ARG A 27 -11.88 -7.42 4.77
CA ARG A 27 -13.10 -7.83 4.03
C ARG A 27 -12.81 -8.17 2.57
N ILE A 28 -11.86 -7.48 1.94
CA ILE A 28 -11.44 -7.78 0.56
C ILE A 28 -10.92 -9.22 0.45
N VAL A 29 -10.09 -9.64 1.41
CA VAL A 29 -9.57 -11.01 1.48
C VAL A 29 -10.70 -12.03 1.66
N GLU A 30 -11.73 -11.70 2.43
CA GLU A 30 -12.83 -12.62 2.78
C GLU A 30 -13.92 -12.75 1.71
N ILE A 31 -14.28 -11.65 1.01
CA ILE A 31 -15.53 -11.57 0.23
C ILE A 31 -15.32 -11.72 -1.29
N SER A 32 -14.13 -11.41 -1.84
CA SER A 32 -13.87 -11.57 -3.27
C SER A 32 -12.41 -11.86 -3.57
N PRO A 33 -11.97 -13.13 -3.48
CA PRO A 33 -10.68 -13.52 -4.02
C PRO A 33 -10.68 -13.30 -5.54
N GLY A 34 -10.00 -12.25 -6.02
CA GLY A 34 -9.75 -12.00 -7.44
C GLY A 34 -10.66 -10.98 -8.15
N LYS A 35 -11.44 -10.16 -7.43
CA LYS A 35 -12.15 -9.00 -8.03
C LYS A 35 -12.10 -7.78 -7.11
N GLN A 36 -10.95 -7.13 -7.02
CA GLN A 36 -10.90 -5.76 -6.52
C GLN A 36 -11.37 -4.82 -7.64
N ARG A 37 -12.55 -4.22 -7.45
CA ARG A 37 -12.91 -2.97 -8.13
C ARG A 37 -12.66 -1.86 -7.12
N TYR A 38 -11.48 -1.24 -7.21
CA TYR A 38 -11.15 0.08 -6.64
C TYR A 38 -11.28 0.22 -5.11
N THR A 39 -10.57 -0.60 -4.34
CA THR A 39 -10.36 -0.29 -2.92
C THR A 39 -8.90 -0.51 -2.54
N SER A 40 -8.14 0.59 -2.54
CA SER A 40 -6.74 0.76 -2.13
C SER A 40 -6.45 0.42 -0.67
N ALA A 41 -7.41 -0.10 0.10
CA ALA A 41 -7.28 -0.27 1.55
C ALA A 41 -6.08 -1.15 1.97
N GLN A 42 -5.76 -2.19 1.19
CA GLN A 42 -4.56 -3.01 1.45
C GLN A 42 -3.29 -2.21 1.17
N PHE A 43 -3.28 -1.42 0.10
CA PHE A 43 -2.16 -0.55 -0.22
C PHE A 43 -1.99 0.58 0.81
N GLU A 44 -3.08 1.22 1.26
CA GLU A 44 -3.06 2.20 2.35
C GLU A 44 -2.49 1.59 3.65
N MET A 45 -2.85 0.36 4.01
CA MET A 45 -2.23 -0.35 5.13
C MET A 45 -0.73 -0.59 4.93
N ALA A 46 -0.30 -0.88 3.69
CA ALA A 46 1.12 -1.00 3.36
C ALA A 46 1.86 0.33 3.58
N LEU A 47 1.28 1.44 3.12
CA LEU A 47 1.84 2.78 3.27
C LEU A 47 1.95 3.20 4.75
N ILE A 48 0.96 2.84 5.57
CA ILE A 48 1.03 2.99 7.04
C ILE A 48 2.21 2.20 7.60
N GLY A 49 2.39 0.93 7.19
CA GLY A 49 3.52 0.10 7.61
C GLY A 49 4.88 0.69 7.20
N PHE A 50 5.00 1.19 5.98
CA PHE A 50 6.21 1.88 5.50
C PHE A 50 6.42 3.27 6.12
N ALA A 51 5.46 3.78 6.90
CA ALA A 51 5.42 5.15 7.39
C ALA A 51 5.52 6.18 6.24
N ASP A 52 4.98 5.86 5.06
CA ASP A 52 4.94 6.75 3.90
C ASP A 52 3.67 7.60 3.91
N LEU A 53 3.61 8.52 4.86
CA LEU A 53 2.47 9.41 5.08
C LEU A 53 2.19 10.33 3.89
N LYS A 54 3.21 10.58 3.05
CA LYS A 54 3.07 11.44 1.88
C LYS A 54 2.24 10.75 0.81
N THR A 55 2.61 9.52 0.46
CA THR A 55 1.85 8.72 -0.50
C THR A 55 0.49 8.34 0.08
N LEU A 56 0.43 7.99 1.37
CA LEU A 56 -0.84 7.69 2.05
C LEU A 56 -1.87 8.81 1.86
N LYS A 57 -1.46 10.07 2.06
CA LYS A 57 -2.35 11.23 1.89
C LYS A 57 -2.89 11.39 0.45
N GLN A 58 -2.20 10.85 -0.55
CA GLN A 58 -2.63 10.90 -1.95
C GLN A 58 -3.64 9.80 -2.28
N GLU A 59 -3.53 8.65 -1.60
CA GLU A 59 -4.45 7.51 -1.74
C GLU A 59 -5.75 7.68 -0.94
N MET A 60 -5.73 8.50 0.10
CA MET A 60 -6.89 8.75 0.95
C MET A 60 -8.06 9.37 0.17
N ASP A 61 -9.26 8.92 0.48
CA ASP A 61 -10.51 9.46 -0.08
C ASP A 61 -10.60 10.98 0.17
N ASP A 62 -10.88 11.74 -0.90
CA ASP A 62 -11.05 13.19 -0.87
C ASP A 62 -12.15 13.65 0.10
N ASP A 63 -13.13 12.79 0.39
CA ASP A 63 -14.23 13.07 1.32
C ASP A 63 -13.83 12.87 2.80
N VAL A 64 -12.64 12.35 3.08
CA VAL A 64 -12.14 12.11 4.44
C VAL A 64 -10.98 13.06 4.75
N GLU A 65 -11.04 13.70 5.91
CA GLU A 65 -9.94 14.48 6.46
C GLU A 65 -9.41 13.78 7.70
N VAL A 66 -8.08 13.55 7.73
CA VAL A 66 -7.43 12.84 8.84
C VAL A 66 -6.26 13.66 9.33
N GLU A 67 -6.20 13.84 10.66
CA GLU A 67 -5.05 14.43 11.32
C GLU A 67 -3.91 13.40 11.36
N LEU A 68 -3.07 13.39 10.32
CA LEU A 68 -1.92 12.49 10.24
C LEU A 68 -0.88 12.85 11.31
N PRO A 69 -0.30 11.85 11.99
CA PRO A 69 0.78 12.09 12.94
C PRO A 69 2.03 12.65 12.25
N LYS A 70 2.88 13.36 12.99
CA LYS A 70 4.12 13.93 12.43
C LYS A 70 5.11 12.87 11.97
N SER A 71 5.10 11.72 12.61
CA SER A 71 5.95 10.58 12.28
C SER A 71 5.29 9.28 12.73
N LEU A 72 5.61 8.21 12.02
CA LEU A 72 5.28 6.84 12.38
C LEU A 72 6.55 6.02 12.48
N LYS A 73 6.53 5.01 13.34
CA LYS A 73 7.56 3.99 13.35
C LYS A 73 7.33 3.10 12.13
N ARG A 74 8.35 3.00 11.28
CA ARG A 74 8.33 2.12 10.12
C ARG A 74 8.39 0.65 10.57
N ASP A 75 7.47 -0.16 10.05
CA ASP A 75 7.47 -1.60 10.15
C ASP A 75 7.46 -2.19 8.73
N TRP A 76 8.66 -2.55 8.26
CA TRP A 76 8.87 -3.06 6.91
C TRP A 76 8.15 -4.38 6.67
N LEU A 77 8.07 -5.26 7.67
CA LEU A 77 7.43 -6.56 7.51
C LEU A 77 5.93 -6.37 7.27
N VAL A 78 5.28 -5.58 8.12
CA VAL A 78 3.86 -5.23 7.96
C VAL A 78 3.62 -4.53 6.62
N GLY A 79 4.48 -3.59 6.25
CA GLY A 79 4.40 -2.90 4.97
C GLY A 79 4.45 -3.86 3.78
N PHE A 80 5.41 -4.79 3.76
CA PHE A 80 5.54 -5.75 2.67
C PHE A 80 4.42 -6.80 2.64
N ASP A 81 3.94 -7.28 3.78
CA ASP A 81 2.81 -8.21 3.83
C ASP A 81 1.54 -7.61 3.21
N TRP A 82 1.24 -6.35 3.52
CA TRP A 82 0.10 -5.66 2.93
C TRP A 82 0.31 -5.28 1.47
N LEU A 83 1.54 -4.89 1.09
CA LEU A 83 1.87 -4.58 -0.30
C LEU A 83 1.76 -5.83 -1.18
N ASP A 84 2.24 -6.97 -0.69
CA ASP A 84 2.15 -8.25 -1.39
C ASP A 84 0.69 -8.66 -1.63
N LEU A 85 -0.17 -8.47 -0.63
CA LEU A 85 -1.61 -8.71 -0.77
C LEU A 85 -2.24 -7.79 -1.81
N ALA A 86 -1.97 -6.48 -1.75
CA ALA A 86 -2.51 -5.53 -2.72
C ALA A 86 -2.10 -5.89 -4.15
N VAL A 87 -0.81 -6.21 -4.34
CA VAL A 87 -0.27 -6.64 -5.64
C VAL A 87 -0.87 -7.98 -6.09
N HIS A 88 -1.04 -8.94 -5.18
CA HIS A 88 -1.67 -10.23 -5.49
C HIS A 88 -3.09 -10.06 -6.05
N TYR A 89 -3.85 -9.10 -5.53
CA TYR A 89 -5.20 -8.79 -6.01
C TYR A 89 -5.23 -7.82 -7.20
N GLY A 90 -4.08 -7.41 -7.71
CA GLY A 90 -3.95 -6.62 -8.95
C GLY A 90 -4.14 -5.13 -8.78
N ASP A 91 -3.85 -4.58 -7.60
CA ASP A 91 -3.84 -3.14 -7.35
C ASP A 91 -2.71 -2.46 -8.16
N GLU A 92 -3.09 -1.68 -9.18
CA GLU A 92 -2.15 -1.06 -10.11
C GLU A 92 -1.26 0.00 -9.44
N ASP A 93 -1.80 0.75 -8.48
CA ASP A 93 -1.07 1.78 -7.74
C ASP A 93 -0.05 1.13 -6.81
N ALA A 94 -0.40 0.02 -6.16
CA ALA A 94 0.53 -0.78 -5.37
C ALA A 94 1.68 -1.36 -6.23
N ILE A 95 1.36 -1.85 -7.44
CA ILE A 95 2.36 -2.37 -8.39
C ILE A 95 3.30 -1.24 -8.84
N GLU A 96 2.78 -0.07 -9.17
CA GLU A 96 3.60 1.08 -9.57
C GLU A 96 4.48 1.55 -8.40
N TYR A 97 3.91 1.63 -7.20
CA TYR A 97 4.64 1.97 -5.98
C TYR A 97 5.82 1.03 -5.75
N PHE A 98 5.59 -0.28 -5.85
CA PHE A 98 6.65 -1.27 -5.71
C PHE A 98 7.75 -1.06 -6.75
N LYS A 99 7.40 -1.01 -8.03
CA LYS A 99 8.37 -0.84 -9.14
C LYS A 99 9.19 0.44 -9.00
N LYS A 100 8.58 1.53 -8.54
CA LYS A 100 9.24 2.82 -8.31
C LYS A 100 10.23 2.74 -7.16
N ASN A 101 9.81 2.16 -6.02
CA ASN A 101 10.63 2.06 -4.81
C ASN A 101 11.73 1.00 -4.91
N MET A 102 11.66 0.06 -5.85
CA MET A 102 12.75 -0.88 -6.13
C MET A 102 14.05 -0.21 -6.60
N LYS A 103 14.01 1.08 -6.97
CA LYS A 103 15.19 1.91 -7.26
C LYS A 103 15.85 2.52 -6.01
N ASP A 104 15.20 2.42 -4.85
CA ASP A 104 15.72 2.88 -3.56
C ASP A 104 16.47 1.74 -2.86
N ASP A 105 17.74 1.96 -2.54
CA ASP A 105 18.61 0.93 -1.96
C ASP A 105 18.10 0.42 -0.60
N VAL A 106 17.48 1.30 0.20
CA VAL A 106 16.95 0.92 1.51
C VAL A 106 15.75 0.00 1.33
N PHE A 107 14.77 0.42 0.53
CA PHE A 107 13.59 -0.39 0.21
C PHE A 107 14.00 -1.75 -0.37
N LEU A 108 14.90 -1.76 -1.36
CA LEU A 108 15.41 -2.98 -1.99
C LEU A 108 16.08 -3.92 -0.97
N SER A 109 16.89 -3.38 -0.05
CA SER A 109 17.56 -4.18 0.98
C SER A 109 16.58 -4.87 1.94
N PHE A 110 15.50 -4.19 2.32
CA PHE A 110 14.47 -4.78 3.18
C PHE A 110 13.58 -5.74 2.40
N TYR A 111 13.27 -5.44 1.15
CA TYR A 111 12.54 -6.36 0.28
C TYR A 111 13.27 -7.70 0.10
N ARG A 112 14.58 -7.68 -0.14
CA ARG A 112 15.40 -8.91 -0.25
C ARG A 112 15.32 -9.74 1.04
N LYS A 113 15.45 -9.11 2.21
CA LYS A 113 15.30 -9.77 3.51
C LYS A 113 13.89 -10.33 3.73
N TYR A 114 12.87 -9.58 3.32
CA TYR A 114 11.48 -10.01 3.38
C TYR A 114 11.28 -11.30 2.57
N LYS A 115 11.76 -11.33 1.32
CA LYS A 115 11.67 -12.49 0.44
C LYS A 115 12.43 -13.70 0.97
N GLU A 116 13.65 -13.50 1.46
CA GLU A 116 14.51 -14.57 1.97
C GLU A 116 13.95 -15.22 3.24
N HIS A 117 13.42 -14.43 4.17
CA HIS A 117 13.08 -14.92 5.51
C HIS A 117 11.59 -15.18 5.74
N TYR A 118 10.69 -14.58 4.94
CA TYR A 118 9.26 -14.62 5.21
C TYR A 118 8.45 -15.19 4.05
N ARG A 119 8.68 -14.72 2.82
CA ARG A 119 7.84 -15.06 1.65
C ARG A 119 8.66 -15.20 0.37
N SER A 120 9.17 -16.41 0.12
CA SER A 120 9.96 -16.70 -1.08
C SER A 120 9.14 -16.71 -2.38
N ASP A 121 7.84 -16.97 -2.30
CA ASP A 121 6.88 -17.00 -3.41
C ASP A 121 5.82 -15.90 -3.24
N CYS A 122 6.28 -14.65 -3.19
CA CYS A 122 5.43 -13.46 -3.04
C CYS A 122 4.96 -12.95 -4.42
N ALA A 123 3.77 -12.34 -4.48
CA ALA A 123 3.25 -11.73 -5.71
C ALA A 123 4.13 -10.57 -6.22
N LEU A 124 4.84 -9.88 -5.31
CA LEU A 124 5.80 -8.83 -5.65
C LEU A 124 6.89 -9.30 -6.63
N GLN A 125 7.27 -10.58 -6.59
CA GLN A 125 8.34 -11.12 -7.43
C GLN A 125 8.05 -10.99 -8.93
N TYR A 126 6.78 -11.04 -9.34
CA TYR A 126 6.36 -10.92 -10.74
C TYR A 126 6.54 -9.50 -11.29
N HIS A 127 6.80 -8.54 -10.40
CA HIS A 127 6.97 -7.13 -10.73
C HIS A 127 8.37 -6.61 -10.40
N GLU A 128 9.30 -7.50 -10.03
CA GLU A 128 10.72 -7.21 -9.99
C GLU A 128 11.19 -6.87 -11.42
N ASN A 129 11.17 -5.58 -11.79
CA ASN A 129 11.81 -5.13 -13.02
C ASN A 129 13.33 -5.20 -12.81
N ILE A 130 13.89 -6.40 -12.92
CA ILE A 130 15.33 -6.63 -13.03
C ILE A 130 15.73 -6.14 -14.42
N SER A 131 15.97 -4.82 -14.54
CA SER A 131 16.78 -4.29 -15.64
C SER A 131 18.25 -4.66 -15.39
N GLU A 132 18.53 -5.95 -15.23
CA GLU A 132 19.86 -6.57 -15.12
C GLU A 132 19.76 -8.06 -15.55
N THR A 133 19.08 -8.32 -16.66
CA THR A 133 19.58 -9.33 -17.59
C THR A 133 20.52 -8.58 -18.54
N HIS A 134 21.79 -8.99 -18.58
CA HIS A 134 22.94 -8.40 -19.30
C HIS A 134 23.87 -7.46 -18.51
N SER A 135 24.52 -8.01 -17.48
CA SER A 135 25.98 -8.03 -17.46
C SER A 135 26.45 -9.49 -17.46
N LEU A 136 26.17 -10.18 -18.57
CA LEU A 136 26.95 -11.32 -19.01
C LEU A 136 27.95 -10.80 -20.02
N MET A 137 29.12 -10.40 -19.52
CA MET A 137 30.43 -10.55 -20.16
C MET A 137 31.50 -10.53 -19.08
#